data_AF-A0A6P6FN72-F1
#
_entry.id   AF-A0A6P6FN72-F1
#
_cell.length_a   1.000
_cell.length_b   1.000
_cell.length_c   1.000
_cell.angle_alpha   90.00
_cell.angle_beta   90.00
_cell.angle_gamma   90.00
#
_symmetry.space_group_name_H-M   'P 1'
#
loop_
_entity.id
_entity.type
_entity.pdbx_description
1 polymer ?
#
loop_
_entity_poly.entity_id
_entity_poly.type
_entity_poly.pdbx_seq_one_letter_code
_entity_poly.pdbx_strand_id
1 'polypeptide(L)'
;MLTIFSASSLALKSSIPSAAFPRQIGTNYGHQKQKQTLSYSFKPLQHHNRVQNIHTSTHTITVYVKDKKILVEFPTFHRDGTQTRVVTHGKYKKLDNGIYYKDICTGTGPHPKNDKGDAFTSFYAGIEYVIYGESGNRLEYGNRVQIKMGKKEFGPGLDKAIQHMRLGGRRMIVIPPTLAKNAREKEYRVYDVTLRSIRIKSLLTDKILYA
;
A
#
# COMPACT_ATOMS: atom_id res chain seq x y z
N MET A 1 66.08 37.14 6.65
CA MET A 1 66.78 36.86 7.92
C MET A 1 65.79 36.34 8.93
N LEU A 2 66.07 35.15 9.48
CA LEU A 2 65.34 34.50 10.57
C LEU A 2 65.73 35.13 11.91
N THR A 3 64.79 35.38 12.81
CA THR A 3 65.07 35.52 14.26
C THR A 3 63.89 34.99 15.07
N ILE A 4 64.20 34.11 16.01
CA ILE A 4 63.35 33.39 16.97
C ILE A 4 63.37 34.14 18.32
N PHE A 5 62.54 33.67 19.27
CA PHE A 5 62.47 33.88 20.73
C PHE A 5 61.37 34.89 21.14
N SER A 6 60.54 34.65 22.17
CA SER A 6 60.73 33.90 23.41
C SER A 6 59.39 33.47 24.02
N ALA A 7 59.36 32.34 24.74
CA ALA A 7 58.26 31.92 25.60
C ALA A 7 58.41 32.54 27.00
N SER A 8 57.31 32.85 27.68
CA SER A 8 57.32 33.17 29.10
C SER A 8 56.11 32.58 29.82
N SER A 9 56.46 31.81 30.84
CA SER A 9 55.65 31.13 31.87
C SER A 9 54.92 32.12 32.79
N LEU A 10 53.80 31.71 33.42
CA LEU A 10 53.61 31.91 34.86
C LEU A 10 52.54 30.96 35.48
N ALA A 11 52.95 30.39 36.61
CA ALA A 11 52.33 29.52 37.64
C ALA A 11 51.07 30.12 38.34
N LEU A 12 50.31 29.53 39.28
CA LEU A 12 49.99 28.21 39.89
C LEU A 12 49.07 28.55 41.10
N LYS A 13 48.34 27.55 41.65
CA LYS A 13 47.66 27.47 42.98
C LYS A 13 46.24 28.02 43.06
N SER A 14 45.30 27.46 43.83
CA SER A 14 45.16 26.20 44.58
C SER A 14 43.79 26.24 45.25
N SER A 15 43.05 25.12 45.35
CA SER A 15 42.40 24.62 46.59
C SER A 15 41.27 23.64 46.29
N ILE A 16 41.29 22.52 47.03
CA ILE A 16 40.19 21.56 47.23
C ILE A 16 40.02 21.45 48.75
N PRO A 17 38.79 21.41 49.29
CA PRO A 17 38.33 20.22 50.03
C PRO A 17 36.86 19.86 49.68
N SER A 18 36.57 18.60 49.31
CA SER A 18 36.19 17.44 50.15
C SER A 18 34.76 17.51 50.74
N ALA A 19 33.86 16.63 50.25
CA ALA A 19 33.08 15.66 51.05
C ALA A 19 31.97 14.93 50.25
N ALA A 20 32.10 13.60 50.22
CA ALA A 20 31.07 12.53 50.30
C ALA A 20 29.87 12.41 49.32
N PHE A 21 29.83 11.24 48.66
CA PHE A 21 28.78 10.52 47.89
C PHE A 21 27.41 10.34 48.64
N PRO A 22 26.26 9.95 48.01
CA PRO A 22 26.15 8.99 46.89
C PRO A 22 24.98 9.14 45.85
N ARG A 23 25.01 8.19 44.89
CA ARG A 23 23.89 7.51 44.18
C ARG A 23 23.60 7.92 42.73
N GLN A 24 23.84 6.96 41.82
CA GLN A 24 23.47 6.97 40.40
C GLN A 24 21.95 7.16 40.20
N ILE A 25 21.56 8.08 39.29
CA ILE A 25 20.30 8.00 38.54
C ILE A 25 20.58 8.48 37.11
N GLY A 26 20.18 7.67 36.14
CA GLY A 26 20.53 7.81 34.72
C GLY A 26 20.08 9.11 34.08
N THR A 27 20.93 9.65 33.21
CA THR A 27 20.56 10.76 32.33
C THR A 27 19.74 10.22 31.15
N ASN A 28 18.44 10.49 31.19
CA ASN A 28 17.55 10.38 30.04
C ASN A 28 18.06 11.27 28.90
N TYR A 29 18.54 10.66 27.81
CA TYR A 29 18.62 11.33 26.52
C TYR A 29 17.22 11.40 25.91
N GLY A 30 16.49 12.45 26.29
CA GLY A 30 15.20 12.79 25.70
C GLY A 30 15.37 13.37 24.29
N HIS A 31 15.63 12.54 23.29
CA HIS A 31 15.33 12.92 21.91
C HIS A 31 13.82 12.81 21.70
N GLN A 32 13.08 13.89 21.96
CA GLN A 32 11.77 14.10 21.35
C GLN A 32 11.96 14.20 19.84
N LYS A 33 11.92 13.05 19.14
CA LYS A 33 11.65 13.03 17.70
C LYS A 33 10.23 13.55 17.52
N GLN A 34 10.10 14.84 17.17
CA GLN A 34 8.88 15.38 16.60
C GLN A 34 8.49 14.49 15.41
N LYS A 35 7.45 13.67 15.60
CA LYS A 35 6.76 13.00 14.49
C LYS A 35 6.14 14.11 13.65
N GLN A 36 6.77 14.46 12.53
CA GLN A 36 6.14 15.25 11.50
C GLN A 36 5.01 14.42 10.88
N THR A 37 3.86 14.45 11.55
CA THR A 37 2.59 14.01 10.99
C THR A 37 2.15 15.12 10.03
N LEU A 38 2.41 14.95 8.73
CA LEU A 38 1.71 15.71 7.70
C LEU A 38 0.26 15.19 7.66
N SER A 39 -0.55 15.65 8.61
CA SER A 39 -1.98 15.33 8.70
C SER A 39 -2.72 16.13 7.64
N TYR A 40 -2.90 15.53 6.46
CA TYR A 40 -3.94 15.99 5.55
C TYR A 40 -5.28 15.54 6.13
N SER A 41 -6.09 16.52 6.55
CA SER A 41 -7.43 16.29 7.10
C SER A 41 -8.33 15.71 6.00
N PHE A 42 -8.49 14.38 6.03
CA PHE A 42 -9.46 13.70 5.21
C PHE A 42 -10.82 13.85 5.89
N LYS A 43 -11.66 14.77 5.41
CA LYS A 43 -13.09 14.68 5.67
C LYS A 43 -13.57 13.40 4.98
N PRO A 44 -14.08 12.38 5.72
CA PRO A 44 -14.67 11.22 5.08
C PRO A 44 -15.83 11.72 4.24
N LEU A 45 -15.78 11.53 2.92
CA LEU A 45 -16.96 11.67 2.09
C LEU A 45 -17.98 10.66 2.63
N GLN A 46 -19.01 11.17 3.30
CA GLN A 46 -20.16 10.45 3.81
C GLN A 46 -21.06 9.99 2.65
N HIS A 47 -20.48 9.34 1.65
CA HIS A 47 -21.24 8.66 0.63
C HIS A 47 -20.95 7.18 0.75
N HIS A 48 -21.83 6.52 1.50
CA HIS A 48 -22.25 5.14 1.26
C HIS A 48 -22.65 5.00 -0.22
N ASN A 49 -21.70 5.03 -1.15
CA ASN A 49 -21.97 4.86 -2.57
C ASN A 49 -22.15 3.38 -2.84
N ARG A 50 -23.36 2.94 -2.51
CA ARG A 50 -24.20 1.97 -3.19
C ARG A 50 -23.73 1.76 -4.64
N VAL A 51 -22.87 0.76 -4.84
CA VAL A 51 -22.64 0.17 -6.17
C VAL A 51 -23.97 -0.49 -6.54
N GLN A 52 -24.78 0.21 -7.31
CA GLN A 52 -26.06 -0.27 -7.75
C GLN A 52 -26.07 -0.54 -9.24
N ASN A 53 -26.48 -1.77 -9.54
CA ASN A 53 -26.94 -2.29 -10.81
C ASN A 53 -25.86 -2.42 -11.89
N ILE A 54 -25.43 -3.67 -12.08
CA ILE A 54 -24.85 -4.13 -13.34
C ILE A 54 -26.00 -4.08 -14.34
N HIS A 55 -25.86 -3.27 -15.39
CA HIS A 55 -26.82 -3.31 -16.49
C HIS A 55 -26.53 -4.59 -17.27
N THR A 56 -27.37 -5.60 -17.10
CA THR A 56 -27.17 -7.00 -17.54
C THR A 56 -27.14 -7.19 -19.06
N SER A 57 -27.22 -6.11 -19.85
CA SER A 57 -27.10 -6.16 -21.31
C SER A 57 -25.73 -5.69 -21.86
N THR A 58 -24.92 -4.94 -21.09
CA THR A 58 -23.69 -4.32 -21.62
C THR A 58 -22.39 -4.82 -20.99
N HIS A 59 -22.44 -5.71 -19.98
CA HIS A 59 -21.26 -6.15 -19.22
C HIS A 59 -20.41 -4.96 -18.73
N THR A 60 -21.03 -3.88 -18.25
CA THR A 60 -20.31 -2.73 -17.68
C THR A 60 -20.72 -2.51 -16.24
N ILE A 61 -19.75 -2.22 -15.37
CA ILE A 61 -20.00 -1.70 -14.03
C ILE A 61 -19.86 -0.18 -14.02
N THR A 62 -20.69 0.49 -13.23
CA THR A 62 -20.54 1.92 -12.97
C THR A 62 -19.61 2.14 -11.80
N VAL A 63 -18.59 2.95 -12.02
CA VAL A 63 -17.55 3.26 -11.05
C VAL A 63 -17.43 4.77 -10.90
N TYR A 64 -17.31 5.28 -9.68
CA TYR A 64 -17.12 6.71 -9.43
C TYR A 64 -15.68 7.00 -9.03
N VAL A 65 -15.06 7.97 -9.72
CA VAL A 65 -13.72 8.48 -9.41
C VAL A 65 -13.81 10.00 -9.34
N LYS A 66 -13.58 10.59 -8.15
CA LYS A 66 -13.71 12.04 -7.92
C LYS A 66 -15.05 12.58 -8.46
N ASP A 67 -16.15 11.92 -8.08
CA ASP A 67 -17.53 12.24 -8.49
C ASP A 67 -17.84 12.10 -9.98
N LYS A 68 -16.85 11.74 -10.81
CA LYS A 68 -17.06 11.39 -12.22
C LYS A 68 -17.54 9.95 -12.32
N LYS A 69 -18.69 9.77 -12.97
CA LYS A 69 -19.21 8.46 -13.39
C LYS A 69 -18.34 7.91 -14.52
N ILE A 70 -17.82 6.70 -14.36
CA ILE A 70 -17.03 5.97 -15.34
C ILE A 70 -17.70 4.61 -15.56
N LEU A 71 -17.99 4.28 -16.81
CA LEU A 71 -18.41 2.94 -17.19
C LEU A 71 -17.18 2.09 -17.45
N VAL A 72 -17.07 0.98 -16.73
CA VAL A 72 -15.95 0.05 -16.85
C VAL A 72 -16.49 -1.27 -17.35
N GLU A 73 -16.05 -1.67 -18.56
CA GLU A 73 -16.32 -3.00 -19.10
C GLU A 73 -15.79 -4.07 -18.13
N PHE A 74 -16.70 -4.96 -17.76
CA PHE A 74 -16.48 -6.14 -16.95
C PHE A 74 -16.03 -7.29 -17.87
N PRO A 75 -15.08 -8.14 -17.43
CA PRO A 75 -14.65 -9.29 -18.22
C PRO A 75 -15.76 -10.33 -18.32
N THR A 76 -15.78 -11.07 -19.44
CA THR A 76 -16.71 -12.19 -19.64
C THR A 76 -15.96 -13.51 -19.49
N PHE A 77 -16.64 -14.51 -18.94
CA PHE A 77 -16.08 -15.83 -18.67
C PHE A 77 -16.90 -16.89 -19.41
N HIS A 78 -16.26 -17.61 -20.32
CA HIS A 78 -16.86 -18.75 -21.01
C HIS A 78 -16.29 -20.03 -20.43
N ARG A 79 -17.15 -20.88 -19.88
CA ARG A 79 -16.76 -22.18 -19.33
C ARG A 79 -16.99 -23.27 -20.36
N ASP A 80 -15.88 -23.88 -20.78
CA ASP A 80 -15.83 -25.02 -21.70
C ASP A 80 -15.31 -26.23 -20.92
N GLY A 81 -16.22 -26.92 -20.23
CA GLY A 81 -15.87 -28.04 -19.35
C GLY A 81 -15.04 -27.61 -18.15
N THR A 82 -13.77 -28.06 -18.08
CA THR A 82 -12.82 -27.70 -17.01
C THR A 82 -12.00 -26.45 -17.31
N GLN A 83 -12.07 -25.95 -18.55
CA GLN A 83 -11.35 -24.74 -18.96
C GLN A 83 -12.29 -23.54 -18.93
N THR A 84 -11.78 -22.41 -18.44
CA THR A 84 -12.50 -21.14 -18.46
C THR A 84 -11.71 -20.15 -19.28
N ARG A 85 -12.29 -19.68 -20.38
CA ARG A 85 -11.73 -18.64 -21.24
C ARG A 85 -12.20 -17.28 -20.73
N VAL A 86 -11.25 -16.41 -20.39
CA VAL A 86 -11.51 -15.01 -20.04
C VAL A 86 -11.48 -14.16 -21.30
N VAL A 87 -12.56 -13.44 -21.56
CA VAL A 87 -12.63 -12.42 -22.61
C VAL A 87 -12.57 -11.06 -21.93
N THR A 88 -11.47 -10.34 -22.15
CA THR A 88 -11.30 -8.98 -21.65
C THR A 88 -11.56 -7.99 -22.78
N HIS A 89 -12.53 -7.10 -22.58
CA HIS A 89 -12.87 -6.06 -23.54
C HIS A 89 -12.12 -4.75 -23.20
N GLY A 90 -11.67 -4.03 -24.21
CA GLY A 90 -10.99 -2.74 -24.05
C GLY A 90 -9.52 -2.84 -23.61
N LYS A 91 -9.08 -1.92 -22.72
CA LYS A 91 -7.66 -1.69 -22.37
C LYS A 91 -7.10 -2.61 -21.27
N TYR A 92 -7.58 -3.84 -21.16
CA TYR A 92 -6.97 -4.79 -20.20
C TYR A 92 -5.56 -5.15 -20.65
N LYS A 93 -4.64 -5.12 -19.69
CA LYS A 93 -3.27 -5.58 -19.85
C LYS A 93 -3.15 -6.96 -19.21
N LYS A 94 -2.38 -7.83 -19.85
CA LYS A 94 -2.04 -9.15 -19.30
C LYS A 94 -0.82 -9.03 -18.40
N LEU A 95 -0.88 -9.68 -17.25
CA LEU A 95 0.23 -9.90 -16.33
C LEU A 95 0.50 -11.41 -16.26
N ASP A 96 1.59 -11.81 -15.60
CA ASP A 96 1.99 -13.21 -15.47
C ASP A 96 0.88 -14.13 -14.95
N ASN A 97 0.98 -15.41 -15.33
CA ASN A 97 0.15 -16.51 -14.81
C ASN A 97 -1.36 -16.31 -14.97
N GLY A 98 -1.80 -15.60 -16.02
CA GLY A 98 -3.22 -15.45 -16.35
C GLY A 98 -3.95 -14.36 -15.58
N ILE A 99 -3.22 -13.45 -14.93
CA ILE A 99 -3.79 -12.24 -14.33
C ILE A 99 -4.03 -11.20 -15.43
N TYR A 100 -5.16 -10.51 -15.39
CA TYR A 100 -5.42 -9.36 -16.24
C TYR A 100 -5.73 -8.14 -15.38
N TYR A 101 -5.44 -6.94 -15.86
CA TYR A 101 -5.85 -5.72 -15.16
C TYR A 101 -6.15 -4.56 -16.10
N LYS A 102 -6.98 -3.63 -15.64
CA LYS A 102 -7.31 -2.37 -16.32
C LYS A 102 -7.25 -1.23 -15.32
N ASP A 103 -6.39 -0.26 -15.57
CA ASP A 103 -6.35 0.97 -14.79
C ASP A 103 -7.58 1.83 -15.12
N ILE A 104 -8.44 2.04 -14.12
CA ILE A 104 -9.59 2.94 -14.21
C ILE A 104 -9.10 4.38 -14.03
N CYS A 105 -8.21 4.60 -13.07
CA CYS A 105 -7.41 5.83 -12.96
C CYS A 105 -5.98 5.49 -12.52
N THR A 106 -5.01 6.06 -13.23
CA THR A 106 -3.59 5.89 -12.88
C THR A 106 -3.24 6.94 -11.83
N GLY A 107 -3.02 6.52 -10.58
CA GLY A 107 -2.64 7.41 -9.48
C GLY A 107 -1.32 8.15 -9.74
N THR A 108 -0.99 9.11 -8.88
CA THR A 108 0.19 9.98 -9.06
C THR A 108 1.30 9.73 -8.06
N GLY A 109 1.04 8.98 -6.98
CA GLY A 109 2.04 8.73 -5.94
C GLY A 109 2.95 7.54 -6.23
N PRO A 110 3.73 7.10 -5.22
CA PRO A 110 4.62 5.95 -5.35
C PRO A 110 3.84 4.63 -5.44
N HIS A 111 4.57 3.55 -5.72
CA HIS A 111 4.05 2.18 -5.76
C HIS A 111 4.45 1.42 -4.48
N PRO A 112 3.60 0.51 -3.97
CA PRO A 112 3.99 -0.35 -2.86
C PRO A 112 5.04 -1.35 -3.37
N LYS A 113 6.23 -1.34 -2.77
CA LYS A 113 7.30 -2.28 -3.15
C LYS A 113 6.98 -3.68 -2.61
N ASN A 114 7.32 -4.69 -3.41
CA ASN A 114 7.32 -6.08 -2.96
C ASN A 114 8.67 -6.36 -2.28
N ASP A 115 8.63 -6.80 -1.03
CA ASP A 115 9.77 -7.05 -0.15
C ASP A 115 10.44 -8.39 -0.51
N LYS A 116 11.12 -8.45 -1.67
CA LYS A 116 11.97 -9.58 -2.04
C LYS A 116 13.28 -9.62 -1.22
N GLY A 117 13.22 -9.52 0.11
CA GLY A 117 14.35 -9.90 0.98
C GLY A 117 14.93 -8.85 1.93
N ASP A 118 14.31 -7.67 2.11
CA ASP A 118 14.68 -6.82 3.25
C ASP A 118 13.94 -7.31 4.51
N ALA A 119 14.67 -8.00 5.40
CA ALA A 119 14.11 -8.48 6.67
C ALA A 119 13.72 -7.33 7.62
N PHE A 120 14.23 -6.12 7.39
CA PHE A 120 14.07 -4.98 8.28
C PHE A 120 13.05 -3.96 7.78
N THR A 121 12.57 -4.06 6.54
CA THR A 121 11.56 -3.14 5.98
C THR A 121 10.35 -3.89 5.46
N SER A 122 9.18 -3.58 6.01
CA SER A 122 7.87 -4.09 5.56
C SER A 122 7.08 -3.00 4.85
N PHE A 123 6.53 -3.34 3.69
CA PHE A 123 5.61 -2.49 2.94
C PHE A 123 4.17 -2.96 3.11
N TYR A 124 3.26 -2.02 3.32
CA TYR A 124 1.82 -2.28 3.42
C TYR A 124 1.08 -1.43 2.41
N ALA A 125 0.17 -2.05 1.66
CA ALA A 125 -0.78 -1.36 0.80
C ALA A 125 -2.12 -1.21 1.56
N GLY A 126 -2.54 0.02 1.81
CA GLY A 126 -3.88 0.31 2.30
C GLY A 126 -4.83 0.43 1.13
N ILE A 127 -5.79 -0.49 1.05
CA ILE A 127 -6.73 -0.59 -0.07
C ILE A 127 -8.18 -0.47 0.38
N GLU A 128 -9.01 -0.06 -0.57
CA GLU A 128 -10.45 -0.27 -0.59
C GLU A 128 -10.74 -1.17 -1.78
N TYR A 129 -11.60 -2.19 -1.62
CA TYR A 129 -11.89 -3.11 -2.69
C TYR A 129 -13.33 -3.61 -2.72
N VAL A 130 -13.79 -4.01 -3.90
CA VAL A 130 -14.96 -4.86 -4.12
C VAL A 130 -14.53 -6.11 -4.87
N ILE A 131 -14.97 -7.29 -4.45
CA ILE A 131 -14.77 -8.55 -5.15
C ILE A 131 -16.07 -8.94 -5.84
N TYR A 132 -15.96 -9.33 -7.11
CA TYR A 132 -17.06 -9.83 -7.92
C TYR A 132 -16.79 -11.26 -8.39
N GLY A 133 -17.87 -12.04 -8.54
CA GLY A 133 -17.86 -13.32 -9.23
C GLY A 133 -17.84 -13.16 -10.75
N GLU A 134 -17.77 -14.28 -11.47
CA GLU A 134 -17.73 -14.30 -12.94
C GLU A 134 -19.00 -13.72 -13.59
N SER A 135 -20.15 -13.85 -12.94
CA SER A 135 -21.41 -13.22 -13.38
C SER A 135 -21.51 -11.73 -13.05
N GLY A 136 -20.49 -11.17 -12.40
CA GLY A 136 -20.44 -9.79 -11.94
C GLY A 136 -21.10 -9.55 -10.59
N ASN A 137 -21.74 -10.54 -9.97
CA ASN A 137 -22.33 -10.38 -8.64
C ASN A 137 -21.26 -9.98 -7.60
N ARG A 138 -21.57 -9.01 -6.74
CA ARG A 138 -20.69 -8.61 -5.65
C ARG A 138 -20.65 -9.69 -4.59
N LEU A 139 -19.45 -10.15 -4.24
CA LEU A 139 -19.20 -11.20 -3.25
C LEU A 139 -18.73 -10.60 -1.92
N GLU A 140 -17.78 -9.66 -1.98
CA GLU A 140 -17.13 -9.11 -0.79
C GLU A 140 -16.78 -7.64 -1.02
N TYR A 141 -16.63 -6.90 0.09
CA TYR A 141 -16.10 -5.54 0.08
C TYR A 141 -15.32 -5.27 1.34
N GLY A 142 -14.20 -4.56 1.17
CA GLY A 142 -13.37 -4.09 2.26
C GLY A 142 -13.06 -2.61 2.11
N ASN A 143 -13.08 -1.89 3.23
CA ASN A 143 -12.65 -0.50 3.32
C ASN A 143 -11.48 -0.40 4.29
N ARG A 144 -10.44 0.38 3.94
CA ARG A 144 -9.24 0.59 4.77
C ARG A 144 -8.52 -0.69 5.18
N VAL A 145 -8.50 -1.69 4.29
CA VAL A 145 -7.79 -2.95 4.51
C VAL A 145 -6.30 -2.73 4.28
N GLN A 146 -5.45 -3.14 5.23
CA GLN A 146 -4.00 -3.12 5.04
C GLN A 146 -3.53 -4.51 4.65
N ILE A 147 -2.90 -4.62 3.48
CA ILE A 147 -2.26 -5.84 3.00
C ILE A 147 -0.76 -5.68 3.21
N LYS A 148 -0.14 -6.64 3.92
CA LYS A 148 1.32 -6.72 3.95
C LYS A 148 1.80 -7.29 2.62
N MET A 149 2.58 -6.49 1.88
CA MET A 149 3.12 -6.91 0.59
C MET A 149 3.98 -8.17 0.76
N GLY A 150 3.92 -9.08 -0.21
CA GLY A 150 4.73 -10.30 -0.23
C GLY A 150 4.19 -11.45 0.62
N LYS A 151 3.23 -11.19 1.53
CA LYS A 151 2.60 -12.23 2.37
C LYS A 151 1.45 -12.97 1.70
N LYS A 152 0.94 -12.50 0.56
CA LYS A 152 -0.09 -13.17 -0.24
C LYS A 152 -1.37 -13.46 0.55
N GLU A 153 -1.73 -12.58 1.49
CA GLU A 153 -2.89 -12.75 2.40
C GLU A 153 -4.23 -12.83 1.66
N PHE A 154 -4.29 -12.20 0.47
CA PHE A 154 -5.44 -12.23 -0.45
C PHE A 154 -5.17 -13.08 -1.70
N GLY A 155 -4.19 -13.98 -1.61
CA GLY A 155 -3.70 -14.77 -2.73
C GLY A 155 -2.54 -14.08 -3.47
N PRO A 156 -1.66 -14.85 -4.12
CA PRO A 156 -0.50 -14.33 -4.85
C PRO A 156 -0.87 -13.44 -6.03
N GLY A 157 -2.07 -13.59 -6.60
CA GLY A 157 -2.50 -12.79 -7.74
C GLY A 157 -2.70 -11.33 -7.38
N LEU A 158 -3.27 -11.05 -6.21
CA LEU A 158 -3.58 -9.68 -5.81
C LEU A 158 -2.30 -8.91 -5.50
N ASP A 159 -1.38 -9.49 -4.72
CA ASP A 159 -0.08 -8.91 -4.40
C ASP A 159 0.68 -8.49 -5.69
N LYS A 160 0.72 -9.38 -6.68
CA LYS A 160 1.35 -9.11 -7.99
C LYS A 160 0.69 -7.96 -8.74
N ALA A 161 -0.64 -7.86 -8.67
CA ALA A 161 -1.37 -6.83 -9.38
C ALA A 161 -1.27 -5.45 -8.70
N ILE A 162 -1.24 -5.40 -7.37
CA ILE A 162 -1.18 -4.14 -6.62
C ILE A 162 0.24 -3.57 -6.50
N GLN A 163 1.29 -4.38 -6.58
CA GLN A 163 2.69 -3.90 -6.50
C GLN A 163 3.05 -2.89 -7.61
N HIS A 164 2.30 -2.91 -8.72
CA HIS A 164 2.45 -1.98 -9.85
C HIS A 164 1.33 -0.93 -9.91
N MET A 165 0.57 -0.74 -8.83
CA MET A 165 -0.39 0.36 -8.71
C MET A 165 0.27 1.60 -8.12
N ARG A 166 -0.09 2.76 -8.63
CA ARG A 166 0.29 4.06 -8.05
C ARG A 166 -0.69 4.45 -6.96
N LEU A 167 -0.18 5.03 -5.88
CA LEU A 167 -1.00 5.59 -4.82
C LEU A 167 -2.03 6.59 -5.39
N GLY A 168 -3.28 6.43 -4.99
CA GLY A 168 -4.45 7.15 -5.53
C GLY A 168 -5.05 6.54 -6.79
N GLY A 169 -4.49 5.44 -7.30
CA GLY A 169 -5.00 4.73 -8.45
C GLY A 169 -6.15 3.77 -8.10
N ARG A 170 -6.99 3.51 -9.09
CA ARG A 170 -8.07 2.52 -9.06
C ARG A 170 -7.93 1.57 -10.23
N ARG A 171 -8.03 0.27 -9.98
CA ARG A 171 -7.73 -0.79 -10.94
C ARG A 171 -8.74 -1.92 -10.83
N MET A 172 -9.24 -2.39 -11.98
CA MET A 172 -9.91 -3.67 -12.08
C MET A 172 -8.87 -4.77 -12.32
N ILE A 173 -8.95 -5.89 -11.60
CA ILE A 173 -8.00 -7.00 -11.66
C ILE A 173 -8.79 -8.30 -11.81
N VAL A 174 -8.43 -9.12 -12.77
CA VAL A 174 -8.98 -10.46 -12.99
C VAL A 174 -7.95 -11.47 -12.53
N ILE A 175 -8.30 -12.26 -11.52
CA ILE A 175 -7.41 -13.24 -10.89
C ILE A 175 -7.93 -14.65 -11.17
N PRO A 176 -7.11 -15.55 -11.73
CA PRO A 176 -7.48 -16.94 -11.92
C PRO A 176 -7.59 -17.68 -10.58
N PRO A 177 -8.38 -18.77 -10.54
CA PRO A 177 -8.63 -19.52 -9.31
C PRO A 177 -7.33 -19.96 -8.61
N THR A 178 -6.34 -20.42 -9.37
CA THR A 178 -5.04 -20.88 -8.85
C THR A 178 -4.23 -19.80 -8.11
N LEU A 179 -4.58 -18.52 -8.28
CA LEU A 179 -3.88 -17.38 -7.68
C LEU A 179 -4.76 -16.57 -6.71
N ALA A 180 -6.02 -16.96 -6.53
CA ALA A 180 -6.92 -16.36 -5.56
C ALA A 180 -6.64 -16.88 -4.14
N LYS A 181 -7.14 -16.18 -3.12
CA LYS A 181 -7.04 -16.61 -1.70
C LYS A 181 -7.59 -18.02 -1.47
N ASN A 182 -8.71 -18.34 -2.12
CA ASN A 182 -9.40 -19.62 -2.01
C ASN A 182 -9.20 -20.47 -3.28
N ALA A 183 -7.98 -20.91 -3.56
CA ALA A 183 -7.65 -21.63 -4.80
C ALA A 183 -8.39 -22.96 -5.04
N ARG A 184 -9.20 -23.41 -4.07
CA ARG A 184 -10.10 -24.56 -4.19
C ARG A 184 -11.36 -24.25 -5.00
N GLU A 185 -11.76 -22.98 -5.06
CA GLU A 185 -12.86 -22.52 -5.91
C GLU A 185 -12.34 -22.48 -7.35
N LYS A 186 -13.00 -23.19 -8.28
CA LYS A 186 -12.59 -23.26 -9.70
C LYS A 186 -12.98 -22.01 -10.50
N GLU A 187 -13.17 -20.89 -9.82
CA GLU A 187 -13.71 -19.66 -10.40
C GLU A 187 -12.69 -18.52 -10.40
N TYR A 188 -12.77 -17.69 -11.42
CA TYR A 188 -12.10 -16.41 -11.41
C TYR A 188 -12.73 -15.46 -10.39
N ARG A 189 -11.90 -14.53 -9.92
CA ARG A 189 -12.32 -13.43 -9.06
C ARG A 189 -11.93 -12.11 -9.71
N VAL A 190 -12.87 -11.18 -9.75
CA VAL A 190 -12.64 -9.83 -10.28
C VAL A 190 -12.60 -8.84 -9.12
N TYR A 191 -11.49 -8.14 -8.97
CA TYR A 191 -11.28 -7.16 -7.91
C TYR A 191 -11.32 -5.75 -8.50
N ASP A 192 -12.18 -4.90 -7.98
CA ASP A 192 -12.07 -3.45 -8.15
C ASP A 192 -11.36 -2.87 -6.93
N VAL A 193 -10.14 -2.39 -7.09
CA VAL A 193 -9.24 -1.98 -6.00
C VAL A 193 -8.87 -0.52 -6.14
N THR A 194 -8.96 0.23 -5.06
CA THR A 194 -8.39 1.58 -4.93
C THR A 194 -7.23 1.55 -3.93
N LEU A 195 -6.06 2.04 -4.33
CA LEU A 195 -4.89 2.17 -3.46
C LEU A 195 -4.94 3.51 -2.71
N ARG A 196 -5.26 3.45 -1.41
CA ARG A 196 -5.51 4.61 -0.53
C ARG A 196 -4.29 5.04 0.27
N SER A 197 -3.43 4.10 0.65
CA SER A 197 -2.21 4.42 1.39
C SER A 197 -1.07 3.43 1.13
N ILE A 198 0.15 3.88 1.39
CA ILE A 198 1.34 3.02 1.47
C ILE A 198 2.00 3.29 2.82
N ARG A 199 2.16 2.25 3.63
CA ARG A 199 2.90 2.32 4.90
C ARG A 199 4.20 1.55 4.79
N ILE A 200 5.29 2.18 5.24
CA ILE A 200 6.64 1.64 5.25
C ILE A 200 7.04 1.56 6.72
N LYS A 201 7.25 0.34 7.21
CA LYS A 201 7.74 0.08 8.57
C LYS A 201 9.14 -0.49 8.51
N SER A 202 10.05 0.10 9.27
CA SER A 202 11.38 -0.41 9.54
C SER A 202 11.78 -0.15 10.99
N LEU A 203 12.95 -0.63 11.41
CA LEU A 203 13.49 -0.36 12.75
C LEU A 203 13.62 1.14 13.06
N LEU A 204 13.86 1.97 12.05
CA LEU A 204 14.14 3.40 12.23
C LEU A 204 12.98 4.31 11.80
N THR A 205 11.99 3.78 11.07
CA THR A 205 10.96 4.60 10.41
C THR A 205 9.62 3.86 10.36
N ASP A 206 8.55 4.56 10.73
CA ASP A 206 7.16 4.18 10.44
C ASP A 206 6.49 5.34 9.70
N LYS A 207 6.47 5.26 8.38
CA LYS A 207 5.98 6.32 7.48
C LYS A 207 4.74 5.85 6.75
N ILE A 208 3.70 6.68 6.73
CA ILE A 208 2.48 6.43 5.96
C ILE A 208 2.29 7.54 4.94
N LEU A 209 2.01 7.14 3.71
CA LEU A 209 1.66 8.00 2.60
C LEU A 209 0.18 7.77 2.28
N TYR A 210 -0.58 8.84 2.11
CA TYR A 210 -2.00 8.79 1.74
C TYR A 210 -2.20 9.38 0.34
N ALA A 211 -3.21 8.87 -0.35
CA ALA A 211 -3.68 9.36 -1.64
C ALA A 211 -4.57 10.61 -1.50
#